data_AF-A0ABD6F110-F1
#
_entry.id   AF-A0ABD6F110-F1
#
_cell.length_a   1.000
_cell.length_b   1.000
_cell.length_c   1.000
_cell.angle_alpha   90.00
_cell.angle_beta   90.00
_cell.angle_gamma   90.00
#
_symmetry.space_group_name_H-M   'P 1'
#
loop_
_entity.id
_entity.type
_entity.pdbx_description
1 polymer ?
#
loop_
_entity_poly.entity_id
_entity_poly.type
_entity_poly.pdbx_seq_one_letter_code
_entity_poly.pdbx_strand_id
1 'polypeptide(L)' 'MENSGVPDKIQMTLKSHQLLTARYPEFRCSPRGGVRIEGFGTLLTYWLDGCEELLMSGRSTAVADSSEENDDTEEFNDK' A
#
# COMPACT_ATOMS: atom_id res chain seq x y z
N MET A 1 9.50 15.54 0.92
CA MET A 1 8.81 15.22 -0.35
C MET A 1 7.33 15.57 -0.27
N GLU A 2 6.72 15.47 0.92
CA GLU A 2 5.33 15.84 1.22
C GLU A 2 4.83 17.17 0.64
N ASN A 3 5.64 18.24 0.66
CA ASN A 3 5.23 19.55 0.13
C ASN A 3 4.87 19.55 -1.37
N SER A 4 5.35 18.55 -2.11
CA SER A 4 5.06 18.34 -3.53
C SER A 4 4.13 17.15 -3.78
N GLY A 5 3.60 16.53 -2.72
CA GLY A 5 2.80 15.32 -2.77
C GLY A 5 1.40 15.57 -3.34
N VAL A 6 0.71 14.47 -3.66
CA VAL A 6 -0.72 14.48 -3.95
C VAL A 6 -1.41 13.79 -2.77
N PRO A 7 -2.52 14.33 -2.24
CA PRO A 7 -3.30 13.66 -1.20
C PRO A 7 -3.62 12.21 -1.57
N ASP A 8 -3.64 11.33 -0.57
CA ASP A 8 -3.92 9.90 -0.71
C ASP A 8 -2.97 9.14 -1.66
N LYS A 9 -1.78 9.70 -1.94
CA LYS A 9 -0.73 9.04 -2.72
C LYS A 9 0.60 9.09 -2.00
N ILE A 10 1.27 7.94 -1.95
CA ILE A 10 2.61 7.84 -1.38
C ILE A 10 3.64 8.13 -2.49
N GLN A 11 4.34 9.23 -2.33
CA GLN A 11 5.45 9.62 -3.20
C GLN A 11 6.76 9.00 -2.75
N MET A 12 7.56 8.50 -3.68
CA MET A 12 8.90 7.98 -3.39
C MET A 12 9.99 8.52 -4.31
N THR A 13 11.23 8.48 -3.83
CA THR A 13 12.43 8.82 -4.61
C THR A 13 12.90 7.63 -5.46
N LEU A 14 13.69 7.88 -6.51
CA LEU A 14 14.33 6.83 -7.30
C LEU A 14 15.11 5.81 -6.45
N LYS A 15 15.86 6.26 -5.44
CA LYS A 15 16.64 5.37 -4.57
C LYS A 15 15.72 4.44 -3.76
N SER A 16 14.62 4.97 -3.25
CA SER A 16 13.60 4.17 -2.54
C SER A 16 12.95 3.15 -3.46
N HIS A 17 12.60 3.55 -4.69
CA HIS A 17 12.04 2.65 -5.72
C HIS A 17 12.99 1.48 -6.02
N GLN A 18 14.27 1.77 -6.29
CA GLN A 18 15.28 0.73 -6.58
C GLN A 18 15.43 -0.29 -5.44
N LEU A 19 15.43 0.19 -4.19
CA LEU A 19 15.52 -0.69 -3.02
C LEU A 19 14.27 -1.55 -2.85
N LEU A 20 13.09 -0.95 -3.02
CA LEU A 20 11.80 -1.62 -2.88
C LEU A 20 11.67 -2.74 -3.91
N THR A 21 11.86 -2.43 -5.20
CA THR A 21 11.76 -3.41 -6.30
C THR A 21 12.78 -4.53 -6.18
N ALA A 22 13.98 -4.27 -5.65
CA ALA A 22 15.01 -5.30 -5.49
C ALA A 22 14.74 -6.30 -4.36
N ARG A 23 13.90 -5.95 -3.38
CA ARG A 23 13.66 -6.75 -2.17
C ARG A 23 12.23 -7.25 -2.02
N TYR A 24 11.29 -6.49 -2.58
CA TYR A 24 9.85 -6.69 -2.43
C TYR A 24 9.19 -6.46 -3.79
N PRO A 25 9.31 -7.41 -4.73
CA PRO A 25 8.73 -7.30 -6.07
C PRO A 25 7.19 -7.24 -6.06
N GLU A 26 6.54 -7.56 -4.94
CA GLU A 26 5.10 -7.45 -4.75
C GLU A 26 4.60 -5.99 -4.80
N PHE A 27 5.45 -5.00 -4.52
CA PHE A 27 5.02 -3.60 -4.56
C PHE A 27 5.04 -3.02 -5.96
N ARG A 28 3.90 -2.50 -6.39
CA ARG A 28 3.72 -1.84 -7.69
C ARG A 28 3.98 -0.35 -7.58
N CYS A 29 4.78 0.15 -8.50
CA CYS A 29 5.14 1.56 -8.57
C CYS A 29 4.90 2.11 -9.97
N SER A 30 4.44 3.36 -10.06
CA SER A 30 4.26 4.08 -11.33
C SER A 30 5.18 5.30 -11.39
N PRO A 31 5.73 5.64 -12.57
CA PRO A 31 6.55 6.83 -12.72
C PRO A 31 5.69 8.09 -12.53
N ARG A 32 6.12 8.97 -11.62
CA ARG A 32 5.54 10.31 -11.47
C ARG A 32 6.22 11.31 -12.40
N GLY A 33 7.54 11.18 -12.55
CA GLY A 33 8.38 12.11 -13.32
C GLY A 33 9.33 12.93 -12.43
N GLY A 34 9.87 14.01 -12.99
CA GLY A 34 10.83 14.87 -12.33
C GLY A 34 10.17 15.92 -11.44
N VAL A 35 10.54 15.96 -10.16
CA VAL A 35 10.14 17.00 -9.22
C VAL A 35 11.33 17.91 -8.94
N ARG A 36 11.16 19.20 -9.15
CA ARG A 36 12.21 20.19 -8.88
C ARG A 36 12.24 20.54 -7.40
N ILE A 37 13.39 20.35 -6.78
CA ILE A 37 13.67 20.69 -5.39
C ILE A 37 14.71 21.81 -5.39
N GLU A 38 14.42 22.90 -4.71
CA GLU A 38 15.34 24.01 -4.54
C GLU A 38 16.63 23.54 -3.82
N GLY A 39 17.80 23.93 -4.36
CA GLY A 39 19.10 23.51 -3.83
C GLY A 39 19.59 22.10 -4.23
N PHE A 40 18.72 21.24 -4.77
CA PHE A 40 19.08 19.88 -5.17
C PHE A 40 18.89 19.59 -6.68
N GLY A 41 18.08 20.41 -7.36
CA GLY A 41 17.76 20.22 -8.78
C GLY A 41 16.53 19.32 -8.98
N THR A 42 16.48 18.60 -10.09
CA THR A 42 15.33 17.76 -10.44
C THR A 42 15.56 16.32 -9.99
N LEU A 43 14.67 15.80 -9.14
CA LEU A 43 14.69 14.42 -8.68
C LEU A 43 13.65 13.59 -9.44
N LEU A 44 14.03 12.39 -9.87
CA LEU A 44 13.08 11.42 -10.41
C LEU A 44 12.27 10.79 -9.28
N THR A 45 10.96 10.75 -9.47
CA THR A 45 10.00 10.32 -8.46
C THR A 45 8.99 9.33 -9.02
N TYR A 46 8.44 8.54 -8.10
CA TYR A 46 7.49 7.47 -8.38
C TYR A 46 6.34 7.52 -7.38
N TRP A 47 5.20 6.95 -7.75
CA TRP A 47 4.09 6.67 -6.84
C TRP A 47 4.14 5.21 -6.41
N LEU A 48 3.78 4.95 -5.17
CA LEU A 48 3.44 3.60 -4.71
C LEU A 48 1.95 3.38 -5.01
N ASP A 49 1.64 2.45 -5.93
CA ASP A 49 0.26 2.19 -6.35
C ASP A 49 -0.41 1.11 -5.48
N GLY A 50 0.38 0.24 -4.86
CA GLY A 50 -0.12 -0.81 -3.98
C GLY A 50 0.77 -2.05 -3.96
N CYS A 51 0.20 -3.15 -3.47
CA CYS A 51 0.85 -4.44 -3.36
C CYS A 51 0.06 -5.49 -4.14
N GLU A 52 0.75 -6.33 -4.89
CA GLU A 52 0.18 -7.48 -5.58
C GLU A 52 0.21 -8.68 -4.64
N GLU A 53 -0.97 -9.06 -4.14
CA GLU A 53 -1.13 -10.10 -3.12
C GLU A 53 -0.63 -11.47 -3.60
N LEU A 54 -0.73 -11.75 -4.89
CA LEU A 54 -0.21 -12.99 -5.51
C LEU A 54 1.32 -13.13 -5.41
N LEU A 55 2.03 -12.01 -5.23
CA LEU A 55 3.48 -11.96 -5.12
C LEU A 55 3.95 -11.86 -3.66
N MET A 56 3.02 -11.74 -2.69
CA MET A 56 3.37 -11.68 -1.27
C MET A 56 3.88 -13.04 -0.79
N SER A 57 5.19 -13.15 -0.62
CA SER A 57 5.82 -14.30 0.02
C SER A 57 5.61 -14.25 1.53
N GLY A 58 4.54 -14.89 2.03
CA GLY A 58 4.44 -15.39 3.41
C GLY A 58 4.44 -14.37 4.55
N ARG A 59 4.31 -13.05 4.30
CA ARG A 59 3.99 -12.09 5.37
C ARG A 59 2.52 -12.29 5.74
N SER A 60 2.27 -12.98 6.85
CA SER A 60 0.94 -13.22 7.40
C SER A 60 0.11 -11.93 7.40
N THR A 61 -1.04 -11.95 6.74
CA THR A 61 -2.05 -10.90 6.76
C THR A 61 -2.68 -10.86 8.16
N ALA A 62 -2.10 -10.06 9.05
CA ALA A 62 -2.71 -9.75 10.34
C ALA A 62 -3.81 -8.69 10.17
N VAL A 63 -4.77 -8.89 9.26
CA VAL A 63 -6.06 -8.20 9.25
C VAL A 63 -7.08 -9.13 8.58
N ALA A 64 -7.65 -10.05 9.34
CA ALA A 64 -8.96 -10.62 9.02
C ALA A 64 -9.97 -9.73 9.77
N ASP A 65 -10.60 -8.80 9.05
CA ASP A 65 -11.77 -8.09 9.58
C ASP A 65 -13.01 -8.96 9.34
N SER A 66 -13.69 -9.27 10.43
CA SER A 66 -14.77 -10.23 10.56
C SER A 66 -16.10 -9.64 10.10
N SER A 67 -16.67 -10.18 9.02
CA SER A 67 -18.07 -9.90 8.65
C SER A 67 -18.98 -11.07 9.03
N GLU A 68 -19.57 -10.96 10.22
CA GLU A 68 -20.95 -11.31 10.62
C GLU A 68 -21.50 -12.70 10.26
N GLU A 69 -21.43 -13.65 11.21
CA GLU A 69 -22.35 -14.78 11.29
C GLU A 69 -23.68 -14.31 11.90
N ASN A 70 -24.79 -14.53 11.18
CA ASN A 70 -26.14 -14.34 11.69
C ASN A 70 -26.43 -15.43 12.74
N ASP A 71 -26.70 -15.03 13.99
CA ASP A 71 -27.21 -15.94 15.03
C ASP A 71 -28.74 -15.90 15.01
N ASP A 72 -29.34 -16.88 14.33
CA ASP A 72 -30.77 -17.18 14.38
C ASP A 72 -31.12 -17.63 15.80
N THR A 73 -31.79 -16.78 16.57
CA THR A 73 -32.26 -17.13 17.92
C THR A 73 -33.43 -18.12 17.81
N GLU A 74 -33.14 -19.43 17.90
CA GLU A 74 -34.17 -20.45 18.01
C GLU A 74 -34.86 -20.43 19.39
N GLU A 75 -36.18 -20.39 19.30
CA GLU A 75 -37.20 -20.46 20.34
C GLU A 75 -37.08 -21.77 21.15
N PHE A 76 -36.88 -21.69 22.47
CA PHE A 76 -37.08 -22.85 23.37
C PHE A 76 -38.26 -22.59 24.30
N ASN A 77 -39.35 -23.30 24.01
CA ASN A 77 -40.54 -23.46 24.83
C ASN A 77 -40.18 -24.14 26.15
N ASP A 78 -40.60 -23.58 27.28
CA ASP A 78 -40.79 -24.36 28.50
C ASP A 78 -42.15 -24.08 29.13
N LYS A 79 -42.74 -25.17 29.62
CA LYS A 79 -44.16 -25.40 29.94
C LYS A 79 -44.74 -24.54 31.07
#